data_AF-A0A849ETA2-F1
#
_entry.id   AF-A0A849ETA2-F1
#
_cell.length_a   1.000
_cell.length_b   1.000
_cell.length_c   1.000
_cell.angle_alpha   90.00
_cell.angle_beta   90.00
_cell.angle_gamma   90.00
#
_symmetry.space_group_name_H-M   'P 1'
#
loop_
_entity.id
_entity.type
_entity.pdbx_description
1 polymer ?
#
loop_
_entity_poly.entity_id
_entity_poly.type
_entity_poly.pdbx_seq_one_letter_code
_entity_poly.pdbx_strand_id
1 'polypeptide(L)'
;FDDHRYLPFEGAGAISSWRIDMHQSNNVIDLSRLTDVVLSLCYTAKSGGTPLEIVARANWEKGLAQSDQMPSPQYRMSLRHEQPGLWKQLQAVKANQDVELKLPLSRALLPGRFLEFDLRTARVTVYAHSRHQMADTALRVQIAPPDGAAGQVTGWTRPWASSHTLRANTEIKGGPGTWTLTVGTGDAKVPELLEDVVLIFDFRAKRARR
;
A
#
# COMPACT_ATOMS: atom_id res chain seq x y z
N PHE A 1 -13.35 29.15 -4.78
CA PHE A 1 -14.58 28.36 -4.93
C PHE A 1 -15.75 29.35 -4.87
N ASP A 2 -15.66 30.45 -5.64
CA ASP A 2 -16.36 31.69 -5.29
C ASP A 2 -17.53 31.97 -6.26
N ASP A 3 -17.83 30.98 -7.11
CA ASP A 3 -19.01 30.92 -7.95
C ASP A 3 -20.12 30.17 -7.18
N HIS A 4 -21.36 30.65 -7.29
CA HIS A 4 -22.53 30.02 -6.65
C HIS A 4 -22.99 28.74 -7.36
N ARG A 5 -22.43 28.43 -8.52
CA ARG A 5 -22.71 27.20 -9.27
C ARG A 5 -21.89 26.04 -8.72
N TYR A 6 -22.51 24.87 -8.66
CA TYR A 6 -21.80 23.63 -8.33
C TYR A 6 -20.66 23.36 -9.31
N LEU A 7 -19.51 22.95 -8.80
CA LEU A 7 -18.42 22.44 -9.63
C LEU A 7 -18.77 21.05 -10.18
N PRO A 8 -18.15 20.63 -11.30
CA PRO A 8 -18.22 19.24 -11.74
C PRO A 8 -17.84 18.29 -10.59
N PHE A 9 -18.67 17.27 -10.37
CA PHE A 9 -18.52 16.26 -9.31
C PHE A 9 -18.68 16.76 -7.86
N GLU A 10 -19.07 18.02 -7.64
CA GLU A 10 -19.38 18.51 -6.30
C GLU A 10 -20.57 17.75 -5.71
N GLY A 11 -20.41 17.23 -4.49
CA GLY A 11 -21.45 16.46 -3.81
C GLY A 11 -21.64 15.02 -4.30
N ALA A 12 -20.85 14.54 -5.27
CA ALA A 12 -20.95 13.17 -5.80
C ALA A 12 -20.55 12.06 -4.80
N GLY A 13 -19.95 12.44 -3.66
CA GLY A 13 -19.50 11.52 -2.63
C GLY A 13 -18.07 10.99 -2.87
N ALA A 14 -17.34 10.76 -1.77
CA ALA A 14 -15.95 10.30 -1.82
C ALA A 14 -15.81 8.81 -2.19
N ILE A 15 -16.87 8.00 -1.99
CA ILE A 15 -16.92 6.60 -2.42
C ILE A 15 -17.62 6.56 -3.77
N SER A 16 -16.84 6.49 -4.85
CA SER A 16 -17.33 6.60 -6.21
C SER A 16 -16.48 5.80 -7.20
N SER A 17 -17.09 5.39 -8.31
CA SER A 17 -16.39 4.80 -9.46
C SER A 17 -16.20 5.88 -10.52
N TRP A 18 -14.95 6.05 -10.97
CA TRP A 18 -14.58 7.08 -11.92
C TRP A 18 -14.28 6.41 -13.26
N ARG A 19 -14.87 6.94 -14.33
CA ARG A 19 -14.61 6.50 -15.70
C ARG A 19 -14.00 7.66 -16.48
N ILE A 20 -12.83 7.42 -17.05
CA ILE A 20 -12.11 8.38 -17.88
C ILE A 20 -12.03 7.76 -19.28
N ASP A 21 -12.74 8.34 -20.24
CA ASP A 21 -12.70 7.93 -21.64
C ASP A 21 -11.99 9.01 -22.47
N MET A 22 -10.96 8.63 -23.24
CA MET A 22 -10.26 9.51 -24.17
C MET A 22 -10.30 8.89 -25.57
N HIS A 23 -11.23 9.34 -26.42
CA HIS A 23 -11.40 8.79 -27.77
C HIS A 23 -10.35 9.36 -28.73
N GLN A 24 -9.51 8.51 -29.32
CA GLN A 24 -8.43 8.97 -30.22
C GLN A 24 -8.95 9.82 -31.40
N SER A 25 -10.20 9.64 -31.81
CA SER A 25 -10.84 10.43 -32.86
C SER A 25 -11.01 11.91 -32.54
N ASN A 26 -11.01 12.30 -31.25
CA ASN A 26 -11.24 13.67 -30.82
C ASN A 26 -10.16 14.19 -29.84
N ASN A 27 -9.07 13.46 -29.65
CA ASN A 27 -7.96 13.91 -28.83
C ASN A 27 -6.62 13.76 -29.56
N VAL A 28 -5.73 14.72 -29.35
CA VAL A 28 -4.38 14.78 -29.95
C VAL A 28 -3.34 14.06 -29.11
N ILE A 29 -3.74 13.44 -27.99
CA ILE A 29 -2.84 12.76 -27.08
C ILE A 29 -2.50 11.41 -27.71
N ASP A 30 -1.21 11.16 -27.93
CA ASP A 30 -0.73 9.84 -28.29
C ASP A 30 -0.78 8.93 -27.05
N LEU A 31 -1.86 8.16 -26.92
CA LEU A 31 -2.09 7.27 -25.79
C LEU A 31 -0.99 6.20 -25.64
N SER A 32 -0.22 5.91 -26.71
CA SER A 32 0.92 4.97 -26.62
C SER A 32 2.09 5.53 -25.81
N ARG A 33 2.14 6.85 -25.59
CA ARG A 33 3.19 7.55 -24.85
C ARG A 33 2.75 8.00 -23.45
N LEU A 34 1.50 7.73 -23.07
CA LEU A 34 0.95 8.09 -21.76
C LEU A 34 1.60 7.19 -20.69
N THR A 35 2.34 7.80 -19.76
CA THR A 35 3.03 7.08 -18.68
C THR A 35 2.13 6.85 -17.47
N ASP A 36 1.35 7.87 -17.10
CA ASP A 36 0.56 7.90 -15.87
C ASP A 36 -0.59 8.91 -15.97
N VAL A 37 -1.55 8.80 -15.06
CA VAL A 37 -2.67 9.72 -14.88
C VAL A 37 -2.73 10.14 -13.43
N VAL A 38 -2.67 11.44 -13.16
CA VAL A 38 -2.77 12.00 -11.82
C VAL A 38 -4.14 12.64 -11.65
N LEU A 39 -4.92 12.15 -10.68
CA LEU A 39 -6.22 12.71 -10.31
C LEU A 39 -6.10 13.43 -8.96
N SER A 40 -6.39 14.73 -8.93
CA SER A 40 -6.45 15.52 -7.69
C SER A 40 -7.89 15.61 -7.20
N LEU A 41 -8.19 14.97 -6.06
CA LEU A 41 -9.53 14.99 -5.46
C LEU A 41 -9.57 15.96 -4.27
N CYS A 42 -10.42 16.99 -4.37
CA CYS A 42 -10.80 17.82 -3.24
C CYS A 42 -12.12 17.29 -2.67
N TYR A 43 -12.14 16.92 -1.40
CA TYR A 43 -13.34 16.44 -0.74
C TYR A 43 -13.59 17.19 0.56
N THR A 44 -14.86 17.26 0.97
CA THR A 44 -15.27 17.79 2.27
C THR A 44 -16.05 16.73 3.00
N ALA A 45 -15.54 16.27 4.15
CA ALA A 45 -16.28 15.41 5.04
C ALA A 45 -17.26 16.26 5.87
N LYS A 46 -18.56 15.97 5.77
CA LYS A 46 -19.60 16.57 6.60
C LYS A 46 -20.14 15.52 7.56
N SER A 47 -20.63 15.95 8.73
CA SER A 47 -21.30 15.04 9.67
C SER A 47 -22.54 14.44 9.01
N GLY A 48 -22.64 13.10 8.99
CA GLY A 48 -23.82 12.39 8.52
C GLY A 48 -24.88 12.15 9.59
N GLY A 49 -24.74 12.79 10.77
CA GLY A 49 -25.66 12.66 11.89
C GLY A 49 -25.50 11.38 12.71
N THR A 50 -26.25 11.31 13.81
CA THR A 50 -26.19 10.22 14.80
C THR A 50 -26.40 8.82 14.20
N PRO A 51 -27.32 8.57 13.25
CA PRO A 51 -27.50 7.24 12.69
C PRO A 51 -26.25 6.72 11.96
N LEU A 52 -25.60 7.57 11.16
CA LEU A 52 -24.36 7.20 10.47
C LEU A 52 -23.22 7.02 11.47
N GLU A 53 -23.16 7.86 12.51
CA GLU A 53 -22.15 7.74 13.56
C GLU A 53 -22.21 6.38 14.25
N ILE A 54 -23.40 5.91 14.66
CA ILE A 54 -23.57 4.63 15.34
C ILE A 54 -23.06 3.48 14.47
N VAL A 55 -23.46 3.44 13.20
CA VAL A 55 -23.05 2.39 12.25
C VAL A 55 -21.55 2.47 11.96
N ALA A 56 -21.01 3.68 11.76
CA ALA A 56 -19.59 3.89 11.50
C ALA A 56 -18.72 3.44 12.68
N ARG A 57 -19.13 3.76 13.92
CA ARG A 57 -18.43 3.29 15.14
C ARG A 57 -18.44 1.77 15.25
N ALA A 58 -19.59 1.13 15.03
CA ALA A 58 -19.69 -0.33 15.07
C ALA A 58 -18.80 -1.00 13.99
N ASN A 59 -18.77 -0.46 12.77
CA ASN A 59 -17.92 -0.98 11.70
C ASN A 59 -16.43 -0.72 11.98
N TRP A 60 -16.10 0.43 12.56
CA TRP A 60 -14.75 0.74 13.01
C TRP A 60 -14.24 -0.26 14.06
N GLU A 61 -15.06 -0.57 15.06
CA GLU A 61 -14.70 -1.55 16.11
C GLU A 61 -14.50 -2.96 15.53
N LYS A 62 -15.33 -3.36 14.57
CA LYS A 62 -15.16 -4.63 13.85
C LYS A 62 -13.86 -4.66 13.04
N GLY A 63 -13.58 -3.62 12.25
CA GLY A 63 -12.36 -3.50 11.45
C GLY A 63 -11.08 -3.41 12.30
N LEU A 64 -11.16 -2.81 13.49
CA LEU A 64 -10.06 -2.85 14.47
C LEU A 64 -9.74 -4.29 14.89
N ALA A 65 -10.76 -5.12 15.13
CA ALA A 65 -10.57 -6.50 15.57
C ALA A 65 -10.19 -7.46 14.42
N GLN A 66 -10.60 -7.16 13.19
CA GLN A 66 -10.46 -8.01 12.01
C GLN A 66 -9.78 -7.26 10.87
N SER A 67 -8.51 -7.59 10.61
CA SER A 67 -7.67 -6.94 9.59
C SER A 67 -8.21 -7.02 8.16
N ASP A 68 -9.05 -8.02 7.85
CA ASP A 68 -9.67 -8.19 6.53
C ASP A 68 -11.00 -7.44 6.38
N GLN A 69 -11.52 -6.84 7.45
CA GLN A 69 -12.70 -5.97 7.39
C GLN A 69 -12.29 -4.51 7.31
N MET A 70 -12.87 -3.77 6.37
CA MET A 70 -12.68 -2.34 6.27
C MET A 70 -13.65 -1.56 7.18
N PRO A 71 -13.19 -0.46 7.79
CA PRO A 71 -11.82 0.06 7.77
C PRO A 71 -10.89 -0.75 8.71
N SER A 72 -9.80 -1.31 8.20
CA SER A 72 -8.75 -1.89 9.03
C SER A 72 -7.64 -0.85 9.28
N PRO A 73 -6.96 -0.89 10.43
CA PRO A 73 -5.77 -0.08 10.64
C PRO A 73 -4.67 -0.53 9.67
N GLN A 74 -4.18 0.39 8.86
CA GLN A 74 -3.14 0.14 7.87
C GLN A 74 -2.03 1.16 7.99
N TYR A 75 -0.81 0.73 7.67
CA TYR A 75 0.33 1.61 7.44
C TYR A 75 0.99 1.25 6.10
N ARG A 76 1.13 2.26 5.23
CA ARG A 76 1.81 2.14 3.94
C ARG A 76 3.23 2.67 4.09
N MET A 77 4.20 1.94 3.54
CA MET A 77 5.60 2.35 3.46
C MET A 77 6.10 2.17 2.02
N SER A 78 6.58 3.25 1.40
CA SER A 78 7.32 3.19 0.12
C SER A 78 8.82 3.17 0.38
N LEU A 79 9.55 2.19 -0.17
CA LEU A 79 11.00 2.17 -0.03
C LEU A 79 11.63 3.37 -0.75
N ARG A 80 11.20 3.67 -1.98
CA ARG A 80 11.78 4.76 -2.76
C ARG A 80 11.53 6.14 -2.16
N HIS A 81 10.30 6.40 -1.68
CA HIS A 81 9.90 7.74 -1.27
C HIS A 81 10.08 8.01 0.23
N GLU A 82 9.91 6.99 1.09
CA GLU A 82 9.97 7.17 2.55
C GLU A 82 11.23 6.58 3.16
N GLN A 83 11.89 5.61 2.51
CA GLN A 83 13.10 4.96 3.00
C GLN A 83 14.24 5.01 1.96
N PRO A 84 14.64 6.20 1.46
CA PRO A 84 15.57 6.31 0.33
C PRO A 84 16.93 5.64 0.58
N GLY A 85 17.37 5.56 1.84
CA GLY A 85 18.56 4.80 2.22
C GLY A 85 18.44 3.29 2.00
N LEU A 86 17.30 2.70 2.38
CA LEU A 86 17.01 1.28 2.13
C LEU A 86 16.80 1.00 0.64
N TRP A 87 16.16 1.93 -0.08
CA TRP A 87 16.05 1.85 -1.52
C TRP A 87 17.41 1.82 -2.21
N LYS A 88 18.35 2.69 -1.81
CA LYS A 88 19.71 2.67 -2.33
C LYS A 88 20.44 1.36 -2.04
N GLN A 89 20.25 0.78 -0.85
CA GLN A 89 20.81 -0.53 -0.50
C GLN A 89 20.25 -1.62 -1.43
N LEU A 90 18.94 -1.62 -1.67
CA LEU A 90 18.29 -2.54 -2.59
C LEU A 90 18.80 -2.39 -4.03
N GLN A 91 18.99 -1.16 -4.50
CA GLN A 91 19.51 -0.89 -5.84
C GLN A 91 20.95 -1.38 -6.07
N ALA A 92 21.75 -1.50 -5.00
CA ALA A 92 23.14 -1.93 -5.09
C ALA A 92 23.32 -3.46 -5.18
N VAL A 93 22.23 -4.22 -5.02
CA VAL A 93 22.25 -5.68 -5.01
C VAL A 93 22.48 -6.23 -6.42
N LYS A 94 23.33 -7.24 -6.52
CA LYS A 94 23.58 -7.93 -7.78
C LYS A 94 22.43 -8.89 -8.11
N ALA A 95 22.22 -9.17 -9.39
CA ALA A 95 21.32 -10.21 -9.83
C ALA A 95 21.62 -11.54 -9.11
N ASN A 96 20.58 -12.33 -8.83
CA ASN A 96 20.64 -13.59 -8.10
C ASN A 96 21.22 -13.51 -6.67
N GLN A 97 21.34 -12.31 -6.09
CA GLN A 97 21.65 -12.12 -4.68
C GLN A 97 20.45 -11.55 -3.93
N ASP A 98 20.38 -11.91 -2.65
CA ASP A 98 19.36 -11.41 -1.74
C ASP A 98 19.98 -10.34 -0.83
N VAL A 99 19.18 -9.35 -0.46
CA VAL A 99 19.57 -8.32 0.52
C VAL A 99 18.58 -8.28 1.66
N GLU A 100 19.10 -8.11 2.88
CA GLU A 100 18.28 -7.80 4.05
C GLU A 100 18.18 -6.29 4.26
N LEU A 101 16.96 -5.80 4.38
CA LEU A 101 16.64 -4.40 4.67
C LEU A 101 15.92 -4.33 6.01
N LYS A 102 16.42 -3.50 6.93
CA LYS A 102 15.79 -3.29 8.24
C LYS A 102 14.74 -2.19 8.13
N LEU A 103 13.47 -2.58 8.09
CA LEU A 103 12.33 -1.69 7.96
C LEU A 103 11.90 -1.14 9.33
N PRO A 104 11.92 0.19 9.54
CA PRO A 104 11.46 0.78 10.80
C PRO A 104 9.94 0.89 10.81
N LEU A 105 9.26 0.03 11.56
CA LEU A 105 7.82 0.11 11.81
C LEU A 105 7.56 0.55 13.26
N SER A 106 7.99 1.77 13.61
CA SER A 106 7.83 2.27 14.97
C SER A 106 6.38 2.72 15.25
N ARG A 107 5.97 2.68 16.52
CA ARG A 107 4.66 3.19 16.94
C ARG A 107 4.43 4.66 16.58
N ALA A 108 5.49 5.46 16.52
CA ALA A 108 5.40 6.89 16.19
C ALA A 108 4.99 7.16 14.73
N LEU A 109 5.19 6.19 13.83
CA LEU A 109 4.76 6.29 12.44
C LEU A 109 3.26 6.03 12.26
N LEU A 110 2.60 5.51 13.30
CA LEU A 110 1.20 5.12 13.23
C LEU A 110 0.30 6.31 13.62
N PRO A 111 -0.85 6.49 12.93
CA PRO A 111 -1.78 7.58 13.26
C PRO A 111 -2.15 7.63 14.74
N GLY A 112 -2.20 8.84 15.32
CA GLY A 112 -2.42 9.06 16.75
C GLY A 112 -3.65 8.33 17.34
N ARG A 113 -4.70 8.17 16.53
CA ARG A 113 -5.92 7.40 16.89
C ARG A 113 -5.68 5.93 17.25
N PHE A 114 -4.51 5.37 16.93
CA PHE A 114 -4.15 3.99 17.22
C PHE A 114 -3.15 3.83 18.37
N LEU A 115 -2.67 4.93 18.98
CA LEU A 115 -1.62 4.88 20.00
C LEU A 115 -2.05 4.17 21.29
N GLU A 116 -3.34 4.18 21.63
CA GLU A 116 -3.89 3.51 22.82
C GLU A 116 -4.16 2.00 22.61
N PHE A 117 -3.87 1.47 21.42
CA PHE A 117 -4.12 0.08 21.08
C PHE A 117 -2.84 -0.75 21.08
N ASP A 118 -2.94 -2.00 21.52
CA ASP A 118 -1.97 -3.02 21.16
C ASP A 118 -2.22 -3.43 19.71
N LEU A 119 -1.33 -2.97 18.82
CA LEU A 119 -1.39 -3.22 17.39
C LEU A 119 -0.52 -4.43 17.04
N ARG A 120 -1.12 -5.36 16.30
CA ARG A 120 -0.42 -6.53 15.77
C ARG A 120 -0.67 -6.61 14.28
N THR A 121 0.40 -6.60 13.50
CA THR A 121 0.33 -6.93 12.08
C THR A 121 -0.27 -8.33 11.96
N ALA A 122 -1.24 -8.48 11.07
CA ALA A 122 -1.84 -9.76 10.72
C ALA A 122 -1.44 -10.17 9.30
N ARG A 123 -1.28 -9.19 8.41
CA ARG A 123 -0.90 -9.39 7.02
C ARG A 123 0.03 -8.29 6.54
N VAL A 124 0.94 -8.66 5.65
CA VAL A 124 1.72 -7.70 4.87
C VAL A 124 1.44 -7.92 3.39
N THR A 125 0.98 -6.88 2.71
CA THR A 125 0.85 -6.87 1.24
C THR A 125 2.02 -6.11 0.65
N VAL A 126 2.69 -6.70 -0.34
CA VAL A 126 3.81 -6.10 -1.06
C VAL A 126 3.37 -5.78 -2.48
N TYR A 127 3.67 -4.57 -2.91
CA TYR A 127 3.52 -4.11 -4.28
C TYR A 127 4.90 -3.82 -4.87
N ALA A 128 5.30 -4.62 -5.85
CA ALA A 128 6.52 -4.37 -6.63
C ALA A 128 6.13 -3.58 -7.88
N HIS A 129 6.48 -2.30 -7.92
CA HIS A 129 6.28 -1.45 -9.08
C HIS A 129 7.46 -1.69 -10.02
N SER A 130 7.22 -2.31 -11.16
CA SER A 130 8.26 -2.66 -12.13
C SER A 130 8.31 -1.67 -13.29
N ARG A 131 9.49 -1.52 -13.90
CA ARG A 131 9.68 -0.64 -15.07
C ARG A 131 9.01 -1.19 -16.33
N HIS A 132 9.02 -2.51 -16.43
CA HIS A 132 8.49 -3.29 -17.54
C HIS A 132 7.77 -4.50 -17.00
N GLN A 133 6.92 -5.13 -17.81
CA GLN A 133 6.27 -6.37 -17.40
C GLN A 133 7.30 -7.42 -16.98
N MET A 134 7.16 -7.85 -15.74
CA MET A 134 8.04 -8.81 -15.09
C MET A 134 7.29 -10.13 -14.82
N ALA A 135 8.00 -11.26 -14.87
CA ALA A 135 7.45 -12.57 -14.49
C ALA A 135 7.16 -12.63 -12.98
N ASP A 136 6.20 -13.45 -12.58
CA ASP A 136 5.84 -13.67 -11.17
C ASP A 136 6.96 -14.33 -10.35
N THR A 137 7.92 -15.00 -11.01
CA THR A 137 9.10 -15.62 -10.40
C THR A 137 10.33 -14.72 -10.32
N ALA A 138 10.28 -13.51 -10.89
CA ALA A 138 11.44 -12.63 -10.98
C ALA A 138 11.84 -12.01 -9.63
N LEU A 139 10.98 -12.09 -8.62
CA LEU A 139 11.21 -11.59 -7.27
C LEU A 139 11.06 -12.69 -6.23
N ARG A 140 12.07 -12.78 -5.36
CA ARG A 140 12.00 -13.52 -4.11
C ARG A 140 11.87 -12.50 -2.99
N VAL A 141 10.78 -12.56 -2.23
CA VAL A 141 10.55 -11.62 -1.13
C VAL A 141 10.19 -12.41 0.12
N GLN A 142 10.86 -12.10 1.22
CA GLN A 142 10.56 -12.60 2.55
C GLN A 142 10.44 -11.44 3.50
N ILE A 143 9.56 -11.58 4.50
CA ILE A 143 9.42 -10.57 5.53
C ILE A 143 9.37 -11.23 6.90
N ALA A 144 10.16 -10.74 7.84
CA ALA A 144 10.23 -11.23 9.21
C ALA A 144 9.88 -10.10 10.20
N PRO A 145 9.02 -10.37 11.19
CA PRO A 145 8.77 -9.46 12.30
C PRO A 145 10.00 -9.39 13.23
N PRO A 146 10.05 -8.41 14.16
CA PRO A 146 11.18 -8.26 15.08
C PRO A 146 11.50 -9.52 15.89
N ASP A 147 10.45 -10.22 16.37
CA ASP A 147 10.57 -11.37 17.27
C ASP A 147 9.87 -12.62 16.70
N GLY A 148 9.99 -12.89 15.40
CA GLY A 148 9.31 -14.03 14.80
C GLY A 148 9.90 -14.51 13.47
N ALA A 149 9.38 -15.63 12.99
CA ALA A 149 9.86 -16.29 11.79
C ALA A 149 9.49 -15.51 10.52
N ALA A 150 10.34 -15.63 9.49
CA ALA A 150 10.10 -15.05 8.19
C ALA A 150 8.92 -15.75 7.48
N GLY A 151 8.03 -14.94 6.88
CA GLY A 151 7.03 -15.39 5.92
C GLY A 151 7.49 -15.14 4.48
N GLN A 152 7.23 -16.10 3.59
CA GLN A 152 7.46 -15.92 2.16
C GLN A 152 6.32 -15.09 1.56
N VAL A 153 6.65 -14.10 0.74
CA VAL A 153 5.66 -13.35 -0.04
C VAL A 153 5.59 -13.99 -1.43
N THR A 154 4.54 -14.78 -1.64
CA THR A 154 4.33 -15.56 -2.87
C THR A 154 2.95 -15.31 -3.46
N GLY A 155 2.64 -15.93 -4.61
CA GLY A 155 1.37 -15.75 -5.29
C GLY A 155 1.24 -14.36 -5.92
N TRP A 156 2.29 -13.90 -6.60
CA TRP A 156 2.29 -12.62 -7.28
C TRP A 156 1.22 -12.57 -8.37
N THR A 157 0.40 -11.54 -8.31
CA THR A 157 -0.69 -11.30 -9.26
C THR A 157 -0.60 -9.88 -9.80
N ARG A 158 -1.04 -9.69 -11.05
CA ARG A 158 -1.27 -8.35 -11.59
C ARG A 158 -2.66 -7.89 -11.14
N PRO A 159 -2.80 -6.69 -10.55
CA PRO A 159 -4.12 -6.18 -10.18
C PRO A 159 -5.04 -5.97 -11.40
N TRP A 160 -4.48 -5.74 -12.59
CA TRP A 160 -5.16 -5.74 -13.88
C TRP A 160 -4.20 -6.18 -15.00
N ALA A 161 -4.71 -6.59 -16.17
CA ALA A 161 -3.94 -7.29 -17.21
C ALA A 161 -2.66 -6.56 -17.67
N SER A 162 -2.71 -5.24 -17.86
CA SER A 162 -1.58 -4.42 -18.31
C SER A 162 -0.73 -3.83 -17.18
N SER A 163 -1.00 -4.17 -15.91
CA SER A 163 -0.29 -3.57 -14.78
C SER A 163 1.19 -3.93 -14.79
N HIS A 164 2.05 -2.93 -14.64
CA HIS A 164 3.46 -3.11 -14.30
C HIS A 164 3.67 -3.30 -12.79
N THR A 165 2.61 -3.28 -11.99
CA THR A 165 2.71 -3.58 -10.56
C THR A 165 2.32 -5.03 -10.32
N LEU A 166 3.19 -5.76 -9.62
CA LEU A 166 2.84 -7.06 -9.05
C LEU A 166 2.45 -6.90 -7.59
N ARG A 167 1.43 -7.64 -7.17
CA ARG A 167 0.93 -7.68 -5.79
C ARG A 167 0.99 -9.11 -5.26
N ALA A 168 1.55 -9.27 -4.08
CA ALA A 168 1.50 -10.50 -3.29
C ALA A 168 1.29 -10.15 -1.82
N ASN A 169 0.89 -11.12 -1.00
CA ASN A 169 0.76 -10.92 0.44
C ASN A 169 1.22 -12.16 1.22
N THR A 170 1.47 -11.96 2.50
CA THR A 170 1.68 -13.03 3.47
C THR A 170 0.93 -12.70 4.75
N GLU A 171 0.25 -13.69 5.30
CA GLU A 171 -0.26 -13.63 6.67
C GLU A 171 0.93 -13.79 7.62
N ILE A 172 1.14 -12.81 8.50
CA ILE A 172 2.28 -12.79 9.40
C ILE A 172 1.98 -11.96 10.65
N LYS A 173 2.34 -12.51 11.82
CA LYS A 173 2.09 -11.88 13.12
C LYS A 173 3.34 -11.16 13.60
N GLY A 174 3.21 -9.89 13.92
CA GLY A 174 4.31 -9.11 14.50
C GLY A 174 3.83 -7.82 15.14
N GLY A 175 4.61 -7.29 16.09
CA GLY A 175 4.38 -5.97 16.67
C GLY A 175 5.09 -4.87 15.89
N PRO A 176 4.86 -3.60 16.26
CA PRO A 176 5.74 -2.49 15.89
C PRO A 176 7.18 -2.77 16.33
N GLY A 177 8.15 -2.36 15.52
CA GLY A 177 9.58 -2.57 15.74
C GLY A 177 10.35 -2.60 14.43
N THR A 178 11.56 -3.14 14.46
CA THR A 178 12.40 -3.29 13.27
C THR A 178 12.08 -4.62 12.57
N TRP A 179 11.38 -4.53 11.45
CA TRP A 179 11.10 -5.69 10.59
C TRP A 179 12.28 -5.94 9.66
N THR A 180 12.47 -7.18 9.21
CA THR A 180 13.47 -7.51 8.19
C THR A 180 12.77 -7.88 6.90
N LEU A 181 13.06 -7.15 5.83
CA LEU A 181 12.62 -7.46 4.48
C LEU A 181 13.80 -8.03 3.70
N THR A 182 13.69 -9.27 3.25
CA THR A 182 14.67 -9.88 2.37
C THR A 182 14.15 -9.80 0.95
N VAL A 183 14.92 -9.19 0.04
CA VAL A 183 14.56 -9.08 -1.38
C VAL A 183 15.66 -9.63 -2.24
N GLY A 184 15.30 -10.52 -3.15
CA GLY A 184 16.15 -11.05 -4.19
C GLY A 184 15.51 -10.89 -5.56
N THR A 185 16.35 -10.67 -6.57
CA THR A 185 15.94 -10.68 -7.97
C THR A 185 16.47 -11.94 -8.65
N GLY A 186 15.85 -12.34 -9.77
CA GLY A 186 16.43 -13.30 -10.70
C GLY A 186 17.64 -12.70 -11.44
N ASP A 187 17.66 -12.83 -12.76
CA ASP A 187 18.82 -12.42 -13.58
C ASP A 187 18.93 -10.91 -13.83
N ALA A 188 17.86 -10.14 -13.59
CA ALA A 188 17.85 -8.69 -13.76
C ALA A 188 18.28 -7.97 -12.49
N LYS A 189 19.01 -6.84 -12.61
CA LYS A 189 19.33 -6.01 -11.45
C LYS A 189 18.12 -5.22 -11.00
N VAL A 190 18.06 -4.89 -9.71
CA VAL A 190 16.98 -4.05 -9.13
C VAL A 190 16.74 -2.76 -9.92
N PRO A 191 17.75 -1.93 -10.29
CA PRO A 191 17.49 -0.65 -10.97
C PRO A 191 16.88 -0.79 -12.36
N GLU A 192 17.14 -1.92 -13.03
CA GLU A 192 16.61 -2.26 -14.35
C GLU A 192 15.17 -2.80 -14.26
N LEU A 193 14.84 -3.42 -13.12
CA LEU A 193 13.60 -4.14 -12.92
C LEU A 193 12.54 -3.34 -12.16
N LEU A 194 12.92 -2.68 -11.06
CA LEU A 194 12.03 -2.08 -10.08
C LEU A 194 12.11 -0.55 -10.07
N GLU A 195 10.95 0.07 -9.95
CA GLU A 195 10.78 1.51 -9.67
C GLU A 195 10.52 1.79 -8.20
N ASP A 196 9.79 0.91 -7.51
CA ASP A 196 9.53 1.00 -6.08
C ASP A 196 9.09 -0.36 -5.51
N VAL A 197 9.27 -0.53 -4.21
CA VAL A 197 8.64 -1.59 -3.42
C VAL A 197 7.82 -0.91 -2.33
N VAL A 198 6.51 -1.14 -2.35
CA VAL A 198 5.57 -0.58 -1.38
C VAL A 198 5.03 -1.70 -0.51
N LEU A 199 5.08 -1.52 0.80
CA LEU A 199 4.50 -2.44 1.78
C LEU A 199 3.26 -1.82 2.41
N ILE A 200 2.22 -2.62 2.57
CA ILE A 200 1.04 -2.29 3.38
C ILE A 200 0.98 -3.28 4.53
N PHE A 201 1.12 -2.77 5.74
CA PHE A 201 0.95 -3.52 6.98
C PHE A 201 -0.50 -3.39 7.43
N ASP A 202 -1.23 -4.51 7.43
CA ASP A 202 -2.58 -4.59 7.97
C ASP A 202 -2.50 -5.01 9.44
N PHE A 203 -3.04 -4.19 10.35
CA PHE A 203 -3.02 -4.48 11.77
C PHE A 203 -4.38 -4.94 12.29
N ARG A 204 -4.34 -5.68 13.38
CA ARG A 204 -5.41 -5.83 14.35
C ARG A 204 -5.08 -5.00 15.57
N ALA A 205 -6.08 -4.38 16.15
CA ALA A 205 -5.99 -3.53 17.32
C ALA A 205 -6.79 -4.15 18.47
N LYS A 206 -6.15 -4.28 19.63
CA LYS A 206 -6.83 -4.59 20.89
C LYS A 206 -6.67 -3.40 21.83
N ARG A 207 -7.73 -3.01 22.54
CA ARG A 207 -7.60 -2.00 23.60
C ARG A 207 -6.57 -2.50 24.61
N ALA A 208 -5.54 -1.70 24.89
CA ALA A 208 -4.61 -2.02 25.96
C ALA A 208 -5.39 -2.15 27.27
N ARG A 209 -5.13 -3.20 28.05
CA ARG A 209 -5.65 -3.26 29.42
C ARG A 209 -5.02 -2.09 30.17
N ARG A 210 -5.86 -1.19 30.69
CA ARG A 210 -5.42 -0.18 31.66
C ARG A 210 -5.03 -0.85 32.95
#